data_AF-A0A292RVK2-F1
#
_entry.id   AF-A0A292RVK2-F1
#
_cell.length_a   1.000
_cell.length_b   1.000
_cell.length_c   1.000
_cell.angle_alpha   90.00
_cell.angle_beta   90.00
_cell.angle_gamma   90.00
#
_symmetry.space_group_name_H-M   'P 1'
#
loop_
_entity.id
_entity.type
_entity.pdbx_description
1 polymer ?
#
loop_
_entity_poly.entity_id
_entity_poly.type
_entity_poly.pdbx_seq_one_letter_code
_entity_poly.pdbx_strand_id
1 'polypeptide(L)'
;MDIEDDYEMILKRQLMPKFLQIFESNLKWHKYNDTAGSPQNYNLQLDKLEIFAQSCIKTFDDIIYGHELDVPTDIIETKLGVGLNNISTVATGVFAVQLIPFGVIALIIISAVLNQMWIITWLILGILLTIIIGPIVLISRAKKAVENSRSVILRFKIPKRIKAHTVIFEKQYAFKPKNKIKPFQKIVLEDIEFEKRFDTYSTNQVEARYLLTTLFMKRFENLKTSFKAKNIRAEFTGEELIVLIQVDKDMFQMGSITKETTFSTFIDMANEICSVLAISKQLNLDSKTGL
;
A
#
# COMPACT_ATOMS: atom_id res chain seq x y z
N MET A 1 29.31 -8.36 2.51
CA MET A 1 28.93 -8.24 1.10
C MET A 1 28.19 -9.52 0.79
N ASP A 2 26.88 -9.43 0.57
CA ASP A 2 26.01 -10.59 0.44
C ASP A 2 26.06 -11.06 -1.02
N ILE A 3 26.55 -12.29 -1.25
CA ILE A 3 26.77 -12.84 -2.60
C ILE A 3 25.44 -12.94 -3.37
N GLU A 4 24.34 -13.14 -2.65
CA GLU A 4 23.00 -13.24 -3.24
C GLU A 4 22.53 -11.89 -3.80
N ASP A 5 22.72 -10.80 -3.04
CA ASP A 5 22.35 -9.44 -3.47
C ASP A 5 23.16 -9.01 -4.71
N ASP A 6 24.46 -9.34 -4.74
CA ASP A 6 25.33 -9.03 -5.88
C ASP A 6 24.89 -9.77 -7.15
N TYR A 7 24.52 -11.05 -7.03
CA TYR A 7 24.04 -11.84 -8.16
C TYR A 7 22.69 -11.37 -8.69
N GLU A 8 21.74 -11.10 -7.79
CA GLU A 8 20.44 -10.56 -8.17
C GLU A 8 20.59 -9.23 -8.92
N MET A 9 21.46 -8.34 -8.44
CA MET A 9 21.74 -7.06 -9.10
C MET A 9 22.33 -7.26 -10.50
N ILE A 10 23.25 -8.21 -10.69
CA ILE A 10 23.83 -8.54 -12.01
C ILE A 10 22.72 -9.01 -12.97
N LEU A 11 21.86 -9.93 -12.52
CA LEU A 11 20.73 -10.40 -13.32
C LEU A 11 19.77 -9.28 -13.68
N LYS A 12 19.38 -8.45 -12.71
CA LYS A 12 18.50 -7.30 -12.94
C LYS A 12 19.09 -6.37 -14.00
N ARG A 13 20.37 -5.96 -13.87
CA ARG A 13 21.05 -5.10 -14.85
C ARG A 13 21.11 -5.68 -16.27
N GLN A 14 21.20 -7.00 -16.42
CA GLN A 14 21.23 -7.65 -17.73
C GLN A 14 19.84 -7.88 -18.34
N LEU A 15 18.86 -8.26 -17.51
CA LEU A 15 17.55 -8.73 -17.97
C LEU A 15 16.51 -7.62 -18.03
N MET A 16 16.49 -6.65 -17.12
CA MET A 16 15.46 -5.58 -17.09
C MET A 16 15.42 -4.76 -18.37
N PRO A 17 16.55 -4.31 -18.94
CA PRO A 17 16.50 -3.51 -20.16
C PRO A 17 15.86 -4.28 -21.34
N LYS A 18 16.17 -5.58 -21.48
CA LYS A 18 15.56 -6.45 -22.50
C LYS A 18 14.10 -6.74 -22.18
N PHE A 19 13.85 -7.03 -20.91
CA PHE A 19 12.61 -6.89 -20.15
C PHE A 19 11.65 -5.88 -20.75
N LEU A 20 12.03 -4.63 -20.53
CA LEU A 20 11.19 -3.48 -20.72
C LEU A 20 11.02 -3.10 -22.19
N GLN A 21 11.89 -3.56 -23.09
CA GLN A 21 11.75 -3.36 -24.53
C GLN A 21 10.52 -4.04 -25.13
N ILE A 22 9.89 -4.99 -24.42
CA ILE A 22 8.63 -5.58 -24.89
C ILE A 22 7.45 -4.60 -24.81
N PHE A 23 7.59 -3.53 -24.02
CA PHE A 23 6.60 -2.46 -23.91
C PHE A 23 6.99 -1.29 -24.81
N GLU A 24 6.04 -0.75 -25.57
CA GLU A 24 6.27 0.41 -26.44
C GLU A 24 6.51 1.73 -25.66
N SER A 25 6.39 1.71 -24.33
CA SER A 25 6.28 2.85 -23.43
C SER A 25 7.61 3.45 -22.94
N ASN A 26 8.71 3.23 -23.68
CA ASN A 26 10.06 3.74 -23.35
C ASN A 26 10.46 3.55 -21.86
N LEU A 27 10.10 2.42 -21.26
CA LEU A 27 10.34 2.17 -19.85
C LEU A 27 11.82 1.88 -19.60
N LYS A 28 12.33 2.40 -18.49
CA LYS A 28 13.70 2.18 -18.00
C LYS A 28 13.64 1.74 -16.55
N TRP A 29 14.53 0.83 -16.18
CA TRP A 29 14.69 0.38 -14.80
C TRP A 29 15.98 0.97 -14.22
N HIS A 30 15.94 1.31 -12.93
CA HIS A 30 17.11 1.74 -12.18
C HIS A 30 17.01 1.30 -10.72
N LYS A 31 18.16 1.11 -10.06
CA LYS A 31 18.20 0.90 -8.61
C LYS A 31 18.04 2.24 -7.91
N TYR A 32 17.04 2.41 -7.04
CA TYR A 32 16.64 3.75 -6.59
C TYR A 32 17.79 4.57 -5.98
N ASN A 33 18.62 3.92 -5.16
CA ASN A 33 19.75 4.55 -4.46
C ASN A 33 21.07 4.55 -5.25
N ASP A 34 21.11 4.06 -6.50
CA ASP A 34 22.32 4.09 -7.32
C ASP A 34 22.51 5.50 -7.90
N THR A 35 23.50 6.22 -7.37
CA THR A 35 23.79 7.64 -7.66
C THR A 35 24.18 7.90 -9.11
N ALA A 36 24.55 6.88 -9.89
CA ALA A 36 24.92 7.05 -11.30
C ALA A 36 23.69 6.90 -12.21
N GLY A 37 22.92 7.99 -12.40
CA GLY A 37 21.90 8.08 -13.46
C GLY A 37 20.45 7.81 -13.07
N SER A 38 20.14 7.62 -11.78
CA SER A 38 18.77 7.73 -11.27
C SER A 38 18.28 9.18 -11.43
N PRO A 39 16.98 9.44 -11.71
CA PRO A 39 16.40 10.75 -11.41
C PRO A 39 16.49 10.98 -9.89
N GLN A 40 17.64 11.49 -9.44
CA GLN A 40 17.92 11.76 -8.04
C GLN A 40 16.98 12.85 -7.52
N ASN A 41 16.58 12.71 -6.25
CA ASN A 41 15.83 13.71 -5.50
C ASN A 41 14.46 14.05 -6.08
N TYR A 42 13.62 13.03 -6.20
CA TYR A 42 12.22 13.30 -5.93
C TYR A 42 12.11 13.72 -4.46
N ASN A 43 11.98 15.02 -4.21
CA ASN A 43 11.40 15.53 -2.96
C ASN A 43 9.90 15.20 -3.00
N LEU A 44 9.62 13.90 -3.06
CA LEU A 44 8.34 13.25 -3.12
C LEU A 44 7.73 13.57 -1.76
N GLN A 45 6.92 14.64 -1.70
CA GLN A 45 6.16 15.04 -0.52
C GLN A 45 5.02 14.03 -0.24
N LEU A 46 5.34 12.74 -0.37
CA LEU A 46 4.46 11.58 -0.16
C LEU A 46 3.99 11.53 1.29
N ASP A 47 4.80 12.06 2.21
CA ASP A 47 4.45 12.25 3.61
C ASP A 47 3.25 13.19 3.82
N LYS A 48 2.96 14.06 2.84
CA LYS A 48 1.80 14.98 2.87
C LYS A 48 0.53 14.40 2.25
N LEU A 49 0.63 13.27 1.56
CA LEU A 49 -0.51 12.63 0.92
C LEU A 49 -1.37 11.89 1.97
N GLU A 50 -2.68 12.01 1.85
CA GLU A 50 -3.66 11.39 2.74
C GLU A 50 -3.57 9.86 2.70
N ILE A 51 -3.18 9.27 1.56
CA ILE A 51 -3.02 7.80 1.43
C ILE A 51 -1.91 7.22 2.32
N PHE A 52 -0.97 8.06 2.78
CA PHE A 52 0.10 7.73 3.72
C PHE A 52 -0.22 8.13 5.16
N ALA A 53 -1.42 8.64 5.47
CA ALA A 53 -1.76 9.11 6.81
C ALA A 53 -1.51 8.05 7.91
N GLN A 54 -1.64 6.76 7.59
CA GLN A 54 -1.41 5.63 8.52
C GLN A 54 -0.11 4.85 8.27
N SER A 55 0.68 5.22 7.26
CA SER A 55 1.88 4.48 6.83
C SER A 55 2.98 5.43 6.40
N CYS A 56 4.20 5.24 6.88
CA CYS A 56 5.36 5.98 6.39
C CYS A 56 6.17 5.14 5.40
N ILE A 57 6.85 5.80 4.47
CA ILE A 57 7.82 5.15 3.60
C ILE A 57 9.11 4.94 4.38
N LYS A 58 9.65 3.72 4.35
CA LYS A 58 10.93 3.41 5.00
C LYS A 58 12.10 3.45 4.03
N THR A 59 11.98 2.73 2.92
CA THR A 59 13.06 2.55 1.95
C THR A 59 12.48 2.39 0.57
N PHE A 60 13.05 3.10 -0.40
CA PHE A 60 12.87 2.81 -1.82
C PHE A 60 13.91 1.78 -2.26
N ASP A 61 13.51 0.89 -3.15
CA ASP A 61 14.36 -0.21 -3.60
C ASP A 61 14.72 -0.07 -5.08
N ASP A 62 13.74 -0.29 -5.94
CA ASP A 62 13.86 -0.29 -7.40
C ASP A 62 12.82 0.67 -7.99
N ILE A 63 13.13 1.26 -9.15
CA ILE A 63 12.21 2.10 -9.91
C ILE A 63 12.18 1.69 -11.37
N ILE A 64 10.97 1.59 -11.92
CA ILE A 64 10.73 1.61 -13.36
C ILE A 64 10.10 2.96 -13.68
N TYR A 65 10.67 3.71 -14.60
CA TYR A 65 10.16 5.01 -15.02
C TYR A 65 10.16 5.13 -16.54
N GLY A 66 9.29 5.98 -17.06
CA GLY A 66 9.17 6.22 -18.49
C GLY A 66 7.93 7.04 -18.77
N HIS A 67 7.33 6.83 -19.94
CA HIS A 67 6.10 7.52 -20.31
C HIS A 67 5.27 6.62 -21.21
N GLU A 68 3.98 6.47 -20.89
CA GLU A 68 3.01 5.91 -21.83
C GLU A 68 2.31 7.08 -22.50
N LEU A 69 2.49 7.22 -23.82
CA LEU A 69 2.06 8.41 -24.56
C LEU A 69 2.64 9.68 -23.91
N ASP A 70 1.78 10.62 -23.50
CA ASP A 70 2.14 11.91 -22.91
C ASP A 70 2.09 11.91 -21.36
N VAL A 71 1.97 10.73 -20.72
CA VAL A 71 1.82 10.59 -19.26
C VAL A 71 3.09 9.97 -18.67
N PRO A 72 4.00 10.80 -18.10
CA PRO A 72 5.12 10.30 -17.31
C PRO A 72 4.62 9.37 -16.21
N THR A 73 5.22 8.19 -16.12
CA THR A 73 4.79 7.11 -15.22
C THR A 73 5.99 6.54 -14.47
N ASP A 74 5.90 6.54 -13.14
CA ASP A 74 6.87 5.92 -12.24
C ASP A 74 6.22 4.74 -11.51
N ILE A 75 6.93 3.61 -11.42
CA ILE A 75 6.58 2.41 -10.67
C ILE A 75 7.72 2.17 -9.68
N ILE A 76 7.47 2.41 -8.39
CA ILE A 76 8.51 2.48 -7.37
C ILE A 76 8.26 1.38 -6.35
N GLU A 77 9.19 0.44 -6.22
CA GLU A 77 9.16 -0.55 -5.14
C GLU A 77 9.64 0.09 -3.84
N THR A 78 8.89 -0.13 -2.76
CA THR A 78 9.17 0.43 -1.44
C THR A 78 8.71 -0.47 -0.31
N LYS A 79 9.39 -0.37 0.83
CA LYS A 79 8.95 -0.95 2.10
C LYS A 79 8.23 0.11 2.92
N LEU A 80 7.06 -0.25 3.46
CA LEU A 80 6.30 0.65 4.34
C LEU A 80 6.64 0.40 5.80
N GLY A 81 6.36 1.40 6.62
CA GLY A 81 6.37 1.34 8.08
C GLY A 81 5.09 1.91 8.67
N VAL A 82 4.93 1.75 9.99
CA VAL A 82 3.85 2.41 10.73
C VAL A 82 4.26 3.85 11.05
N GLY A 83 3.43 4.83 10.68
CA GLY A 83 3.62 6.22 11.12
C GLY A 83 3.43 6.34 12.64
N LEU A 84 4.34 7.05 13.33
CA LEU A 84 4.34 7.16 14.81
C LEU A 84 3.00 7.62 15.40
N ASN A 85 2.22 8.40 14.65
CA ASN A 85 1.05 9.11 15.15
C ASN A 85 -0.20 8.22 15.29
N ASN A 86 -0.20 7.01 14.72
CA ASN A 86 -1.38 6.16 14.56
C ASN A 86 -1.28 4.76 15.20
N ILE A 87 -0.32 4.57 16.11
CA ILE A 87 -0.14 3.33 16.89
C ILE A 87 -1.43 2.99 17.69
N SER A 88 -2.20 3.99 18.10
CA SER A 88 -3.46 3.82 18.85
C SER A 88 -4.59 3.21 18.01
N THR A 89 -4.69 3.52 16.72
CA THR A 89 -5.76 3.00 15.84
C THR A 89 -5.54 1.51 15.51
N VAL A 90 -4.29 1.12 15.27
CA VAL A 90 -3.90 -0.30 15.13
C VAL A 90 -4.20 -1.08 16.42
N ALA A 91 -4.06 -0.41 17.58
CA ALA A 91 -4.39 -1.00 18.87
C ALA A 91 -5.91 -1.20 19.03
N THR A 92 -6.75 -0.21 18.65
CA THR A 92 -8.22 -0.26 18.85
C THR A 92 -8.94 -1.46 18.22
N GLY A 93 -8.52 -1.95 17.05
CA GLY A 93 -9.14 -3.12 16.41
C GLY A 93 -8.81 -4.45 17.09
N VAL A 94 -7.73 -4.48 17.87
CA VAL A 94 -7.22 -5.68 18.53
C VAL A 94 -7.77 -5.86 19.95
N PHE A 95 -8.13 -4.77 20.63
CA PHE A 95 -8.67 -4.82 22.00
C PHE A 95 -10.04 -5.51 22.12
N ALA A 96 -10.73 -5.80 21.00
CA ALA A 96 -12.10 -6.29 21.01
C ALA A 96 -12.28 -7.73 21.54
N VAL A 97 -11.21 -8.53 21.68
CA VAL A 97 -11.33 -9.90 22.18
C VAL A 97 -10.12 -10.30 23.04
N GLN A 98 -10.07 -9.84 24.30
CA GLN A 98 -9.33 -10.57 25.33
C GLN A 98 -10.25 -11.61 25.97
N LEU A 99 -10.22 -12.83 25.42
CA LEU A 99 -10.79 -13.99 26.10
C LEU A 99 -9.88 -14.31 27.29
N ILE A 100 -10.35 -14.03 28.52
CA ILE A 100 -9.75 -14.65 29.70
C ILE A 100 -9.96 -16.16 29.53
N PRO A 101 -8.89 -16.98 29.44
CA PRO A 101 -9.05 -18.40 29.20
C PRO A 101 -9.90 -19.01 30.33
N PHE A 102 -10.95 -19.77 29.98
CA PHE A 102 -11.86 -20.40 30.95
C PHE A 102 -11.12 -21.20 32.04
N GLY A 103 -9.93 -21.74 31.73
CA GLY A 103 -9.07 -22.42 32.69
C GLY A 103 -8.56 -21.54 33.83
N VAL A 104 -8.31 -20.25 33.60
CA VAL A 104 -7.88 -19.31 34.66
C VAL A 104 -9.02 -19.03 35.63
N ILE A 105 -10.25 -18.90 35.11
CA ILE A 105 -11.46 -18.72 35.91
C ILE A 105 -11.71 -19.97 36.78
N ALA A 106 -11.56 -21.17 36.21
CA ALA A 106 -11.68 -22.42 36.95
C ALA A 106 -10.65 -22.55 38.09
N LEU A 107 -9.39 -22.15 37.86
CA LEU A 107 -8.35 -22.17 38.90
C LEU A 107 -8.61 -21.20 40.05
N ILE A 108 -9.21 -20.03 39.77
CA ILE A 108 -9.64 -19.08 40.80
C ILE A 108 -10.74 -19.70 41.66
N ILE A 109 -11.74 -20.34 41.03
CA ILE A 109 -12.85 -20.99 41.74
C ILE A 109 -12.33 -22.15 42.61
N ILE A 110 -11.47 -23.03 42.07
CA ILE A 110 -10.87 -24.13 42.82
C ILE A 110 -10.03 -23.62 44.00
N SER A 111 -9.22 -22.58 43.79
CA SER A 111 -8.38 -22.01 44.85
C SER A 111 -9.19 -21.34 45.96
N ALA A 112 -10.34 -20.73 45.60
CA ALA A 112 -11.30 -20.19 46.56
C ALA A 112 -11.96 -21.27 47.40
N VAL A 113 -12.36 -22.40 46.78
CA VAL A 113 -12.91 -23.56 47.50
C VAL A 113 -11.88 -24.19 48.45
N LEU A 114 -10.60 -24.21 48.07
CA LEU A 114 -9.49 -24.71 48.90
C LEU A 114 -8.95 -23.70 49.92
N ASN A 115 -9.56 -22.50 50.02
CA ASN A 115 -9.18 -21.41 50.91
C ASN A 115 -7.70 -20.96 50.80
N GLN A 116 -7.10 -21.10 49.60
CA GLN A 116 -5.71 -20.74 49.32
C GLN A 116 -5.61 -19.28 48.85
N MET A 117 -5.79 -18.33 49.77
CA MET A 117 -5.91 -16.90 49.46
C MET A 117 -4.71 -16.31 48.70
N TRP A 118 -3.48 -16.77 48.99
CA TRP A 118 -2.27 -16.30 48.33
C TRP A 118 -2.23 -16.66 46.83
N ILE A 119 -2.75 -17.84 46.44
CA ILE A 119 -2.83 -18.28 45.04
C ILE A 119 -3.79 -17.37 44.26
N ILE A 120 -4.91 -17.01 44.87
CA ILE A 120 -5.91 -16.11 44.28
C ILE A 120 -5.28 -14.74 43.97
N THR A 121 -4.46 -14.20 44.88
CA THR A 121 -3.78 -12.92 44.67
C THR A 121 -2.83 -12.96 43.47
N TRP A 122 -2.03 -14.01 43.32
CA TRP A 122 -1.13 -14.17 42.17
C TRP A 122 -1.87 -14.38 40.85
N LEU A 123 -2.98 -15.12 40.86
CA LEU A 123 -3.82 -15.30 39.67
C LEU A 123 -4.47 -13.98 39.22
N ILE A 124 -4.99 -13.18 40.15
CA ILE A 124 -5.55 -11.85 39.86
C ILE A 124 -4.46 -10.91 39.32
N LEU A 125 -3.27 -10.91 39.93
CA LEU A 125 -2.15 -10.10 39.46
C LEU A 125 -1.72 -10.52 38.05
N GLY A 126 -1.69 -11.83 37.77
CA GLY A 126 -1.43 -12.37 36.43
C GLY A 126 -2.43 -11.86 35.39
N ILE A 127 -3.74 -11.89 35.70
CA ILE A 127 -4.78 -11.33 34.81
C ILE A 127 -4.58 -9.83 34.60
N LEU A 128 -4.27 -9.08 35.66
CA LEU A 128 -4.03 -7.64 35.55
C LEU A 128 -2.83 -7.33 34.64
N LEU A 129 -1.77 -8.14 34.72
CA LEU A 129 -0.59 -8.02 33.88
C LEU A 129 -0.88 -8.40 32.42
N THR A 130 -1.73 -9.40 32.14
CA THR A 130 -2.07 -9.76 30.75
C THR A 130 -2.89 -8.66 30.04
N ILE A 131 -3.67 -7.87 30.79
CA ILE A 131 -4.37 -6.69 30.26
C ILE A 131 -3.38 -5.63 29.77
N ILE A 132 -2.20 -5.52 30.38
CA ILE A 132 -1.16 -4.54 29.98
C ILE A 132 -0.22 -5.12 28.92
N ILE A 133 0.27 -6.35 29.13
CA ILE A 133 1.28 -6.98 28.27
C ILE A 133 0.67 -7.42 26.94
N GLY A 134 -0.55 -7.97 26.95
CA GLY A 134 -1.23 -8.47 25.75
C GLY A 134 -1.33 -7.42 24.65
N PRO A 135 -1.84 -6.21 24.94
CA PRO A 135 -1.89 -5.12 23.98
C PRO A 135 -0.51 -4.69 23.48
N ILE A 136 0.49 -4.57 24.37
CA ILE A 136 1.85 -4.17 23.97
C ILE A 136 2.44 -5.18 22.96
N VAL A 137 2.29 -6.48 23.24
CA VAL A 137 2.78 -7.55 22.34
C VAL A 137 2.04 -7.51 21.00
N LEU A 138 0.73 -7.31 21.01
CA LEU A 138 -0.06 -7.22 19.78
C LEU A 138 0.26 -5.98 18.95
N ILE A 139 0.41 -4.82 19.58
CA ILE A 139 0.86 -3.58 18.92
C ILE A 139 2.24 -3.80 18.30
N SER A 140 3.16 -4.43 19.03
CA SER A 140 4.50 -4.75 18.53
C SER A 140 4.44 -5.69 17.32
N ARG A 141 3.61 -6.75 17.37
CA ARG A 141 3.39 -7.66 16.23
C ARG A 141 2.80 -6.94 15.04
N ALA A 142 1.77 -6.12 15.24
CA ALA A 142 1.14 -5.36 14.18
C ALA A 142 2.12 -4.35 13.55
N LYS A 143 2.93 -3.68 14.38
CA LYS A 143 4.01 -2.79 13.92
C LYS A 143 4.99 -3.56 13.05
N LYS A 144 5.53 -4.67 13.54
CA LYS A 144 6.49 -5.51 12.79
C LYS A 144 5.91 -6.03 11.47
N ALA A 145 4.62 -6.39 11.46
CA ALA A 145 3.94 -6.84 10.25
C ALA A 145 3.84 -5.74 9.18
N VAL A 146 3.54 -4.50 9.58
CA VAL A 146 3.50 -3.36 8.66
C VAL A 146 4.91 -2.97 8.20
N GLU A 147 5.89 -2.99 9.11
CA GLU A 147 7.29 -2.64 8.79
C GLU A 147 7.95 -3.59 7.79
N ASN A 148 7.47 -4.82 7.70
CA ASN A 148 7.93 -5.81 6.73
C ASN A 148 7.05 -5.83 5.47
N SER A 149 6.05 -4.96 5.37
CA SER A 149 5.17 -4.94 4.20
C SER A 149 5.88 -4.30 3.01
N ARG A 150 5.86 -5.04 1.89
CA ARG A 150 6.31 -4.55 0.59
C ARG A 150 5.16 -3.83 -0.08
N SER A 151 5.50 -2.87 -0.92
CA SER A 151 4.51 -2.07 -1.62
C SER A 151 5.09 -1.47 -2.88
N VAL A 152 4.20 -1.07 -3.77
CA VAL A 152 4.52 -0.35 -4.99
C VAL A 152 3.79 0.97 -4.96
N ILE A 153 4.53 2.03 -5.24
CA ILE A 153 3.97 3.36 -5.51
C ILE A 153 3.93 3.52 -7.01
N LEU A 154 2.73 3.72 -7.56
CA LEU A 154 2.55 4.18 -8.93
C LEU A 154 2.33 5.67 -8.89
N ARG A 155 3.04 6.39 -9.75
CA ARG A 155 2.85 7.83 -9.93
C ARG A 155 2.64 8.12 -11.40
N PHE A 156 1.55 8.79 -11.70
CA PHE A 156 1.22 9.24 -13.04
C PHE A 156 1.16 10.76 -13.03
N LYS A 157 1.97 11.41 -13.86
CA LYS A 157 1.88 12.85 -14.06
C LYS A 157 0.83 13.14 -15.14
N ILE A 158 -0.28 13.69 -14.72
CA ILE A 158 -1.43 13.98 -15.57
C ILE A 158 -1.15 15.28 -16.32
N PRO A 159 -1.30 15.31 -17.66
CA PRO A 159 -1.02 16.51 -18.48
C PRO A 159 -1.84 17.74 -18.09
N LYS A 160 -2.97 17.53 -17.40
CA LYS A 160 -3.86 18.58 -16.94
C LYS A 160 -3.94 18.64 -15.42
N ARG A 161 -3.87 19.86 -14.89
CA ARG A 161 -4.10 20.15 -13.48
C ARG A 161 -5.54 19.87 -13.04
N ILE A 162 -5.65 19.06 -12.00
CA ILE A 162 -6.85 18.73 -11.24
C ILE A 162 -7.00 19.74 -10.10
N LYS A 163 -8.18 20.33 -9.95
CA LYS A 163 -8.52 21.23 -8.83
C LYS A 163 -9.07 20.45 -7.64
N ALA A 164 -9.76 19.35 -7.91
CA ALA A 164 -10.21 18.41 -6.90
C ALA A 164 -9.03 17.76 -6.19
N HIS A 165 -9.20 17.55 -4.90
CA HIS A 165 -8.40 16.59 -4.15
C HIS A 165 -9.33 15.41 -3.89
N THR A 166 -9.04 14.25 -4.50
CA THR A 166 -9.88 13.05 -4.44
C THR A 166 -9.07 11.87 -3.94
N VAL A 167 -9.62 11.11 -3.00
CA VAL A 167 -8.97 9.95 -2.40
C VAL A 167 -9.87 8.72 -2.45
N ILE A 168 -9.26 7.56 -2.67
CA ILE A 168 -9.91 6.25 -2.76
C ILE A 168 -9.26 5.31 -1.76
N PHE A 169 -10.06 4.70 -0.91
CA PHE A 169 -9.62 3.69 0.07
C PHE A 169 -10.51 2.47 0.02
N GLU A 170 -9.96 1.29 0.26
CA GLU A 170 -10.79 0.11 0.52
C GLU A 170 -11.61 0.29 1.80
N LYS A 171 -12.87 -0.16 1.81
CA LYS A 171 -13.77 0.02 2.97
C LYS A 171 -13.26 -0.58 4.28
N GLN A 172 -12.43 -1.62 4.20
CA GLN A 172 -11.78 -2.21 5.37
C GLN A 172 -10.79 -1.24 6.06
N TYR A 173 -10.41 -0.15 5.38
CA TYR A 173 -9.57 0.90 5.93
C TYR A 173 -10.42 1.88 6.74
N ALA A 174 -10.29 1.87 8.06
CA ALA A 174 -10.98 2.80 8.97
C ALA A 174 -10.36 4.21 8.90
N PHE A 175 -10.41 4.83 7.72
CA PHE A 175 -9.83 6.15 7.46
C PHE A 175 -10.91 7.17 7.13
N LYS A 176 -10.78 8.36 7.71
CA LYS A 176 -11.57 9.54 7.35
C LYS A 176 -10.58 10.65 7.00
N PRO A 177 -10.46 11.03 5.71
CA PRO A 177 -9.50 12.04 5.29
C PRO A 177 -9.79 13.38 5.97
N LYS A 178 -8.73 14.10 6.37
CA LYS A 178 -8.85 15.38 7.08
C LYS A 178 -8.05 16.45 6.38
N ASN A 179 -8.68 17.15 5.44
CA ASN A 179 -8.08 18.31 4.81
C ASN A 179 -8.44 19.60 5.58
N LYS A 180 -7.42 20.37 5.96
CA LYS A 180 -7.55 21.62 6.72
C LYS A 180 -8.10 22.79 5.90
N ILE A 181 -8.04 22.73 4.57
CA ILE A 181 -8.38 23.83 3.65
C ILE A 181 -9.80 23.67 3.10
N LYS A 182 -10.16 22.48 2.61
CA LYS A 182 -11.52 22.16 2.15
C LYS A 182 -11.94 20.80 2.68
N PRO A 183 -13.14 20.67 3.26
CA PRO A 183 -13.59 19.39 3.78
C PRO A 183 -13.80 18.39 2.65
N PHE A 184 -13.33 17.17 2.87
CA PHE A 184 -13.66 16.03 2.03
C PHE A 184 -15.12 15.65 2.22
N GLN A 185 -15.80 15.34 1.12
CA GLN A 185 -17.15 14.79 1.11
C GLN A 185 -17.12 13.39 0.52
N LYS A 186 -17.87 12.47 1.14
CA LYS A 186 -18.06 11.13 0.57
C LYS A 186 -18.85 11.24 -0.73
N ILE A 187 -18.39 10.54 -1.75
CA ILE A 187 -19.04 10.48 -3.06
C ILE A 187 -19.60 9.09 -3.24
N VAL A 188 -20.79 9.02 -3.81
CA VAL A 188 -21.37 7.78 -4.34
C VAL A 188 -21.18 7.80 -5.85
N LEU A 189 -20.44 6.82 -6.34
CA LEU A 189 -20.17 6.57 -7.76
C LEU A 189 -21.21 5.62 -8.36
N GLU A 190 -21.26 5.58 -9.69
CA GLU A 190 -22.25 4.82 -10.45
C GLU A 190 -21.97 3.31 -10.54
N ASP A 191 -20.72 2.88 -10.35
CA ASP A 191 -20.34 1.47 -10.38
C ASP A 191 -20.59 0.82 -9.01
N ILE A 192 -21.65 -0.01 -8.96
CA ILE A 192 -22.09 -0.70 -7.74
C ILE A 192 -21.01 -1.64 -7.18
N GLU A 193 -20.23 -2.30 -8.04
CA GLU A 193 -19.20 -3.24 -7.59
C GLU A 193 -18.01 -2.49 -7.00
N PHE A 194 -17.62 -1.36 -7.60
CA PHE A 194 -16.61 -0.47 -7.05
C PHE A 194 -17.04 0.09 -5.70
N GLU A 195 -18.28 0.61 -5.60
CA GLU A 195 -18.85 1.16 -4.37
C GLU A 195 -18.99 0.12 -3.25
N LYS A 196 -19.08 -1.18 -3.55
CA LYS A 196 -19.06 -2.22 -2.51
C LYS A 196 -17.69 -2.36 -1.87
N ARG A 197 -16.61 -2.11 -2.63
CA ARG A 197 -15.22 -2.39 -2.23
C ARG A 197 -14.49 -1.16 -1.71
N PHE A 198 -14.79 0.00 -2.26
CA PHE A 198 -14.09 1.24 -2.00
C PHE A 198 -15.00 2.32 -1.41
N ASP A 199 -14.41 3.19 -0.61
CA ASP A 199 -14.96 4.48 -0.23
C ASP A 199 -14.18 5.57 -0.96
N THR A 200 -14.90 6.49 -1.59
CA THR A 200 -14.34 7.63 -2.32
C THR A 200 -14.71 8.93 -1.61
N TYR A 201 -13.73 9.81 -1.43
CA TYR A 201 -13.94 11.15 -0.91
C TYR A 201 -13.31 12.20 -1.81
N SER A 202 -13.96 13.35 -2.00
CA SER A 202 -13.34 14.48 -2.72
C SER A 202 -13.72 15.84 -2.14
N THR A 203 -12.91 16.85 -2.45
CA THR A 203 -13.24 18.27 -2.24
C THR A 203 -14.12 18.87 -3.35
N ASN A 204 -14.31 18.15 -4.48
CA ASN A 204 -15.19 18.56 -5.58
C ASN A 204 -15.86 17.33 -6.21
N GLN A 205 -17.16 17.15 -5.94
CA GLN A 205 -17.89 15.96 -6.40
C GLN A 205 -18.09 15.87 -7.92
N VAL A 206 -18.14 17.00 -8.62
CA VAL A 206 -18.36 17.04 -10.06
C VAL A 206 -17.10 16.57 -10.78
N GLU A 207 -15.97 17.19 -10.46
CA GLU A 207 -14.66 16.86 -11.03
C GLU A 207 -14.21 15.43 -10.66
N ALA A 208 -14.53 14.96 -9.45
CA ALA A 208 -14.27 13.56 -9.07
C ALA A 208 -14.99 12.55 -9.98
N ARG A 209 -16.25 12.79 -10.39
CA ARG A 209 -16.97 11.89 -11.31
C ARG A 209 -16.41 11.92 -12.73
N TYR A 210 -15.80 13.03 -13.14
CA TYR A 210 -15.07 13.09 -14.40
C TYR A 210 -13.75 12.30 -14.35
N LEU A 211 -13.05 12.31 -13.21
CA LEU A 211 -11.83 11.51 -13.03
C LEU A 211 -12.13 10.01 -12.88
N LEU A 212 -13.21 9.68 -12.18
CA LEU A 212 -13.57 8.32 -11.78
C LEU A 212 -14.63 7.74 -12.70
N THR A 213 -14.36 7.75 -14.00
CA THR A 213 -15.20 7.08 -14.98
C THR A 213 -15.31 5.59 -14.69
N THR A 214 -16.36 4.93 -15.18
CA THR A 214 -16.52 3.46 -15.08
C THR A 214 -15.30 2.70 -15.61
N LEU A 215 -14.67 3.18 -16.69
CA LEU A 215 -13.46 2.58 -17.23
C LEU A 215 -12.26 2.76 -16.30
N PHE A 216 -12.06 3.95 -15.71
CA PHE A 216 -11.03 4.16 -14.70
C PHE A 216 -11.24 3.23 -13.50
N MET A 217 -12.46 3.16 -12.96
CA MET A 217 -12.82 2.29 -11.84
C MET A 217 -12.46 0.83 -12.13
N LYS A 218 -12.81 0.30 -13.32
CA LYS A 218 -12.44 -1.07 -13.69
C LYS A 218 -10.95 -1.28 -13.85
N ARG A 219 -10.21 -0.32 -14.41
CA ARG A 219 -8.75 -0.42 -14.50
C ARG A 219 -8.09 -0.36 -13.12
N PHE A 220 -8.64 0.43 -12.19
CA PHE A 220 -8.19 0.49 -10.81
C PHE A 220 -8.42 -0.84 -10.07
N GLU A 221 -9.59 -1.48 -10.26
CA GLU A 221 -9.84 -2.84 -9.75
C GLU A 221 -8.88 -3.87 -10.38
N ASN A 222 -8.55 -3.70 -11.65
CA ASN A 222 -7.60 -4.57 -12.34
C ASN A 222 -6.19 -4.41 -11.77
N LEU A 223 -5.73 -3.21 -11.38
CA LEU A 223 -4.45 -3.04 -10.66
C LEU A 223 -4.40 -3.94 -9.42
N LYS A 224 -5.44 -3.91 -8.59
CA LYS A 224 -5.49 -4.77 -7.38
C LYS A 224 -5.35 -6.25 -7.73
N THR A 225 -6.02 -6.67 -8.79
CA THR A 225 -6.04 -8.08 -9.23
C THR A 225 -4.69 -8.51 -9.82
N SER A 226 -4.13 -7.71 -10.73
CA SER A 226 -2.84 -8.00 -11.38
C SER A 226 -1.69 -8.09 -10.38
N PHE A 227 -1.65 -7.18 -9.41
CA PHE A 227 -0.62 -7.18 -8.36
C PHE A 227 -0.90 -8.19 -7.24
N LYS A 228 -2.01 -8.94 -7.29
CA LYS A 228 -2.48 -9.83 -6.21
C LYS A 228 -2.44 -9.11 -4.84
N ALA A 229 -2.87 -7.84 -4.86
CA ALA A 229 -2.58 -6.90 -3.79
C ALA A 229 -3.45 -7.16 -2.54
N LYS A 230 -2.84 -7.05 -1.37
CA LYS A 230 -3.54 -7.07 -0.08
C LYS A 230 -4.43 -5.85 0.10
N ASN A 231 -3.92 -4.69 -0.32
CA ASN A 231 -4.59 -3.41 -0.16
C ASN A 231 -4.17 -2.48 -1.30
N ILE A 232 -5.10 -1.66 -1.79
CA ILE A 232 -4.83 -0.57 -2.74
C ILE A 232 -5.50 0.72 -2.31
N ARG A 233 -4.82 1.85 -2.53
CA ARG A 233 -5.32 3.21 -2.23
C ARG A 233 -4.84 4.16 -3.31
N ALA A 234 -5.59 5.24 -3.55
CA ALA A 234 -5.19 6.25 -4.52
C ALA A 234 -5.56 7.66 -4.11
N GLU A 235 -4.78 8.61 -4.61
CA GLU A 235 -4.96 10.04 -4.40
C GLU A 235 -4.72 10.80 -5.70
N PHE A 236 -5.73 11.53 -6.12
CA PHE A 236 -5.62 12.56 -7.15
C PHE A 236 -5.41 13.90 -6.47
N THR A 237 -4.28 14.55 -6.76
CA THR A 237 -3.95 15.86 -6.21
C THR A 237 -3.03 16.63 -7.15
N GLY A 238 -3.34 17.90 -7.40
CA GLY A 238 -2.56 18.76 -8.28
C GLY A 238 -2.53 18.22 -9.73
N GLU A 239 -1.38 17.75 -10.18
CA GLU A 239 -1.18 17.20 -11.54
C GLU A 239 -0.84 15.71 -11.49
N GLU A 240 -1.20 15.02 -10.40
CA GLU A 240 -0.75 13.66 -10.17
C GLU A 240 -1.88 12.73 -9.73
N LEU A 241 -1.81 11.50 -10.22
CA LEU A 241 -2.41 10.34 -9.56
C LEU A 241 -1.29 9.56 -8.88
N ILE A 242 -1.38 9.40 -7.57
CA ILE A 242 -0.55 8.48 -6.81
C ILE A 242 -1.39 7.28 -6.38
N VAL A 243 -0.92 6.07 -6.65
CA VAL A 243 -1.52 4.82 -6.19
C VAL A 243 -0.54 4.08 -5.30
N LEU A 244 -0.98 3.66 -4.13
CA LEU A 244 -0.22 2.81 -3.22
C LEU A 244 -0.81 1.40 -3.24
N ILE A 245 0.01 0.42 -3.61
CA ILE A 245 -0.36 -1.00 -3.69
C ILE A 245 0.47 -1.76 -2.66
N GLN A 246 -0.18 -2.44 -1.72
CA GLN A 246 0.50 -3.31 -0.76
C GLN A 246 0.54 -4.76 -1.27
N VAL A 247 1.74 -5.32 -1.35
CA VAL A 247 2.02 -6.64 -1.94
C VAL A 247 2.83 -7.52 -0.98
N ASP A 248 2.82 -8.82 -1.22
CA ASP A 248 3.53 -9.83 -0.41
C ASP A 248 4.77 -10.41 -1.08
N LYS A 249 5.18 -9.83 -2.20
CA LYS A 249 6.31 -10.28 -3.00
C LYS A 249 7.26 -9.14 -3.35
N ASP A 250 8.48 -9.53 -3.67
CA ASP A 250 9.42 -8.70 -4.42
C ASP A 250 8.89 -8.52 -5.85
N MET A 251 8.72 -7.28 -6.28
CA MET A 251 7.99 -7.00 -7.52
C MET A 251 8.90 -7.03 -8.73
N PHE A 252 10.18 -6.73 -8.56
CA PHE A 252 11.14 -6.65 -9.65
C PHE A 252 12.20 -7.74 -9.62
N GLN A 253 12.02 -8.78 -8.81
CA GLN A 253 12.90 -9.94 -8.79
C GLN A 253 12.82 -10.73 -10.10
N MET A 254 13.94 -10.79 -10.82
CA MET A 254 14.06 -11.47 -12.14
C MET A 254 14.92 -12.72 -12.11
N GLY A 255 15.30 -13.13 -10.90
CA GLY A 255 16.07 -14.32 -10.62
C GLY A 255 16.40 -14.38 -9.12
N SER A 256 16.55 -15.58 -8.58
CA SER A 256 17.07 -15.81 -7.23
C SER A 256 17.94 -17.07 -7.26
N ILE A 257 18.99 -17.10 -6.42
CA ILE A 257 19.81 -18.30 -6.22
C ILE A 257 19.06 -19.30 -5.34
N THR A 258 18.25 -18.80 -4.41
CA THR A 258 17.53 -19.59 -3.40
C THR A 258 16.15 -20.04 -3.85
N LYS A 259 15.59 -19.42 -4.91
CA LYS A 259 14.26 -19.73 -5.44
C LYS A 259 14.26 -19.88 -6.95
N GLU A 260 13.62 -20.95 -7.42
CA GLU A 260 13.40 -21.16 -8.85
C GLU A 260 12.58 -20.02 -9.45
N THR A 261 13.11 -19.41 -10.51
CA THR A 261 12.45 -18.37 -11.29
C THR A 261 11.94 -18.99 -12.58
N THR A 262 10.62 -19.08 -12.72
CA THR A 262 9.96 -19.68 -13.87
C THR A 262 9.42 -18.61 -14.82
N PHE A 263 9.02 -19.03 -16.03
CA PHE A 263 8.39 -18.14 -17.01
C PHE A 263 7.15 -17.41 -16.47
N SER A 264 6.40 -18.04 -15.54
CA SER A 264 5.23 -17.40 -14.93
C SER A 264 5.57 -16.14 -14.14
N THR A 265 6.79 -16.03 -13.57
CA THR A 265 7.23 -14.82 -12.86
C THR A 265 7.31 -13.62 -13.80
N PHE A 266 7.85 -13.83 -15.01
CA PHE A 266 7.94 -12.79 -16.04
C PHE A 266 6.55 -12.42 -16.58
N ILE A 267 5.65 -13.39 -16.74
CA ILE A 267 4.27 -13.14 -17.16
C ILE A 267 3.50 -12.34 -16.10
N ASP A 268 3.64 -12.70 -14.81
CA ASP A 268 3.03 -11.94 -13.71
C ASP A 268 3.54 -10.50 -13.71
N MET A 269 4.85 -10.28 -13.84
CA MET A 269 5.44 -8.94 -13.93
C MET A 269 4.95 -8.17 -15.17
N ALA A 270 4.83 -8.84 -16.31
CA ALA A 270 4.32 -8.21 -17.52
C ALA A 270 2.85 -7.79 -17.38
N ASN A 271 2.01 -8.63 -16.76
CA ASN A 271 0.62 -8.31 -16.46
C ASN A 271 0.51 -7.12 -15.50
N GLU A 272 1.38 -7.06 -14.50
CA GLU A 272 1.48 -5.94 -13.57
C GLU A 272 1.82 -4.64 -14.30
N ILE A 273 2.88 -4.61 -15.11
CA ILE A 273 3.26 -3.43 -15.90
C ILE A 273 2.15 -3.04 -16.88
N CYS A 274 1.57 -3.99 -17.62
CA CYS A 274 0.45 -3.73 -18.53
C CYS A 274 -0.75 -3.09 -17.81
N SER A 275 -1.06 -3.51 -16.58
CA SER A 275 -2.14 -2.93 -15.80
C SER A 275 -1.87 -1.46 -15.40
N VAL A 276 -0.60 -1.11 -15.15
CA VAL A 276 -0.14 0.27 -14.92
C VAL A 276 -0.26 1.11 -16.20
N LEU A 277 0.27 0.61 -17.32
CA LEU A 277 0.22 1.31 -18.61
C LEU A 277 -1.21 1.55 -19.08
N ALA A 278 -2.12 0.62 -18.80
CA ALA A 278 -3.55 0.75 -19.03
C ALA A 278 -4.16 1.98 -18.34
N ILE A 279 -3.76 2.27 -17.09
CA ILE A 279 -4.19 3.48 -16.36
C ILE A 279 -3.58 4.72 -17.01
N SER A 280 -2.29 4.67 -17.32
CA SER A 280 -1.57 5.79 -17.94
C SER A 280 -2.21 6.21 -19.27
N LYS A 281 -2.53 5.24 -20.13
CA LYS A 281 -3.25 5.45 -21.39
C LYS A 281 -4.63 6.07 -21.18
N GLN A 282 -5.37 5.63 -20.17
CA GLN A 282 -6.67 6.20 -19.82
C GLN A 282 -6.56 7.68 -19.43
N LEU A 283 -5.63 8.00 -18.54
CA LEU A 283 -5.40 9.38 -18.09
C LEU A 283 -5.01 10.30 -19.26
N ASN A 284 -4.25 9.79 -20.23
CA ASN A 284 -3.93 10.54 -21.43
C ASN A 284 -5.17 10.84 -22.29
N LEU A 285 -6.01 9.82 -22.53
CA LEU A 285 -7.21 9.96 -23.35
C LEU A 285 -8.17 10.97 -22.75
N ASP A 286 -8.42 10.87 -21.45
CA ASP A 286 -9.32 11.78 -20.73
C ASP A 286 -8.83 13.24 -20.83
N SER A 287 -7.51 13.45 -20.81
CA SER A 287 -6.93 14.78 -20.98
C SER A 287 -7.16 15.41 -22.36
N LYS A 288 -7.38 14.60 -23.40
CA LYS A 288 -7.58 15.06 -24.78
C LYS A 288 -9.05 15.26 -25.15
N THR A 289 -9.98 14.61 -24.45
CA THR A 289 -11.42 14.67 -24.73
C THR A 289 -12.16 15.80 -23.99
N GLY A 290 -11.42 16.76 -23.42
CA GLY A 290 -11.98 17.96 -22.82
C GLY A 290 -12.19 17.88 -21.31
N LEU A 291 -11.16 17.44 -20.58
CA LEU A 291 -10.98 17.93 -19.21
C LEU A 291 -11.03 19.44 -19.22
#